data_AF-A0A0S4JB92-F1
#
_entry.id   AF-A0A0S4JB92-F1
#
_cell.length_a   1.000
_cell.length_b   1.000
_cell.length_c   1.000
_cell.angle_alpha   90.00
_cell.angle_beta   90.00
_cell.angle_gamma   90.00
#
_symmetry.space_group_name_H-M   'P 1'
#
loop_
_entity.id
_entity.type
_entity.pdbx_description
1 polymer ?
#
loop_
_entity_poly.entity_id
_entity_poly.type
_entity_poly.pdbx_seq_one_letter_code
_entity_poly.pdbx_strand_id
1 'polypeptide(L)'
;SPHTIIVNGELFGGKYTHPNVPKSKQTFLLNGKPKSISAVQTDSFPQYSPNLHFYAFDIKYRLQEKDDAVTLTFDDATSIFERIPGLLYARPIIRGPLDKVTAFDVETFETTLPPLVGMGNFPLKGNWSEGLVVKHSKRGKIGWECKGPTIIKIKCVAFQEISTDRKQGPRVDQMETVRTASIAKTGHQLAEISTVIQDKEQLEAALHLLDHVTVNRLKNVVSKLGSDPFTSETMTPADLASLLAQDALKDFLKEADDNIVVKTTIATRR
;
A
#
# COMPACT_ATOMS: atom_id res chain seq x y z
N SER A 1 22.05 -20.13 -18.27
CA SER A 1 21.93 -18.94 -17.40
C SER A 1 21.74 -17.71 -18.25
N PRO A 2 20.97 -16.70 -17.81
CA PRO A 2 20.85 -15.45 -18.56
C PRO A 2 22.21 -14.73 -18.62
N HIS A 3 22.49 -14.09 -19.76
CA HIS A 3 23.66 -13.23 -19.92
C HIS A 3 23.52 -11.95 -19.08
N THR A 4 22.30 -11.39 -18.98
CA THR A 4 22.03 -10.19 -18.20
C THR A 4 20.71 -10.32 -17.46
N ILE A 5 20.69 -9.85 -16.21
CA ILE A 5 19.48 -9.67 -15.40
C ILE A 5 19.36 -8.18 -15.06
N ILE A 6 18.18 -7.61 -15.29
CA ILE A 6 17.88 -6.20 -15.01
C ILE A 6 16.75 -6.17 -13.99
N VAL A 7 17.06 -5.69 -12.79
CA VAL A 7 16.06 -5.47 -11.73
C VAL A 7 15.66 -4.00 -11.76
N ASN A 8 14.41 -3.73 -12.13
CA ASN A 8 13.85 -2.38 -12.09
C ASN A 8 13.14 -2.18 -10.76
N GLY A 9 13.31 -1.00 -10.19
CA GLY A 9 12.72 -0.62 -8.93
C GLY A 9 12.78 0.89 -8.73
N GLU A 10 12.19 1.35 -7.64
CA GLU A 10 12.18 2.74 -7.23
C GLU A 10 13.22 2.96 -6.13
N LEU A 11 14.08 3.96 -6.28
CA LEU A 11 14.89 4.48 -5.18
C LEU A 11 14.02 5.48 -4.42
N PHE A 12 13.81 5.29 -3.12
CA PHE A 12 12.92 6.14 -2.33
C PHE A 12 13.48 6.45 -0.94
N GLY A 13 12.87 7.40 -0.25
CA GLY A 13 13.22 7.78 1.12
C GLY A 13 14.09 9.04 1.20
N GLY A 14 14.81 9.18 2.32
CA GLY A 14 15.56 10.39 2.65
C GLY A 14 14.72 11.52 3.27
N LYS A 15 13.43 11.25 3.58
CA LYS A 15 12.51 12.18 4.24
C LYS A 15 11.50 11.42 5.09
N TYR A 16 11.43 11.79 6.38
CA TYR A 16 10.39 11.35 7.29
C TYR A 16 10.21 12.37 8.43
N THR A 17 9.07 13.05 8.48
CA THR A 17 8.84 14.22 9.36
C THR A 17 8.04 13.87 10.61
N HIS A 18 8.43 12.82 11.33
CA HIS A 18 7.82 12.48 12.62
C HIS A 18 8.65 13.11 13.77
N PRO A 19 8.03 13.72 14.80
CA PRO A 19 8.75 14.38 15.90
C PRO A 19 9.75 13.47 16.63
N ASN A 20 9.40 12.18 16.77
CA ASN A 20 10.23 11.19 17.46
C ASN A 20 11.22 10.46 16.55
N VAL A 21 11.31 10.82 15.26
CA VAL A 21 12.30 10.23 14.34
C VAL A 21 13.46 11.20 14.18
N PRO A 22 14.70 10.81 14.53
CA PRO A 22 15.86 11.68 14.42
C PRO A 22 16.07 12.17 12.99
N LYS A 23 16.37 13.47 12.85
CA LYS A 23 16.80 14.07 11.58
C LYS A 23 18.28 13.75 11.32
N SER A 24 18.64 12.47 11.20
CA SER A 24 20.01 12.07 10.89
C SER A 24 20.29 12.25 9.40
N LYS A 25 21.20 13.17 9.05
CA LYS A 25 21.73 13.25 7.68
C LYS A 25 22.76 12.16 7.49
N GLN A 26 22.41 11.12 6.75
CA GLN A 26 23.40 10.13 6.32
C GLN A 26 24.43 10.81 5.40
N THR A 27 25.70 10.55 5.66
CA THR A 27 26.81 11.05 4.83
C THR A 27 27.62 9.89 4.28
N PHE A 28 28.09 10.02 3.05
CA PHE A 28 28.99 9.08 2.39
C PHE A 28 30.14 9.82 1.70
N LEU A 29 31.25 9.13 1.47
CA LEU A 29 32.37 9.69 0.73
C LEU A 29 32.19 9.43 -0.77
N LEU A 30 32.09 10.50 -1.56
CA LEU A 30 32.15 10.42 -3.02
C LEU A 30 33.44 11.09 -3.47
N ASN A 31 34.35 10.33 -4.09
CA ASN A 31 35.67 10.81 -4.51
C ASN A 31 36.43 11.50 -3.36
N GLY A 32 36.39 10.91 -2.16
CA GLY A 32 37.05 11.45 -0.96
C GLY A 32 36.37 12.66 -0.31
N LYS A 33 35.22 13.13 -0.83
CA LYS A 33 34.48 14.26 -0.26
C LYS A 33 33.21 13.78 0.43
N PRO A 34 32.91 14.26 1.66
CA PRO A 34 31.66 13.94 2.33
C PRO A 34 30.48 14.57 1.57
N LYS A 35 29.51 13.72 1.23
CA LYS A 35 28.23 14.09 0.62
C LYS A 35 27.11 13.65 1.53
N SER A 36 26.12 14.50 1.72
CA SER A 36 24.89 14.14 2.42
C SER A 36 23.91 13.51 1.45
N ILE A 37 23.20 12.49 1.91
CA ILE A 37 22.05 11.95 1.21
C ILE A 37 20.94 13.00 1.22
N SER A 38 20.43 13.33 0.03
CA SER A 38 19.23 14.14 -0.14
C SER A 38 17.99 13.25 -0.27
N ALA A 39 16.84 13.77 0.16
CA ALA A 39 15.56 13.14 -0.13
C ALA A 39 15.37 12.98 -1.65
N VAL A 40 14.82 11.84 -2.07
CA VAL A 40 14.52 11.61 -3.50
C VAL A 40 13.40 12.54 -3.97
N GLN A 41 12.42 12.77 -3.09
CA GLN A 41 11.28 13.66 -3.32
C GLN A 41 11.07 14.55 -2.10
N THR A 42 10.54 15.76 -2.32
CA THR A 42 10.34 16.77 -1.29
C THR A 42 8.88 17.02 -0.94
N ASP A 43 7.94 16.33 -1.59
CA ASP A 43 6.50 16.47 -1.39
C ASP A 43 6.07 16.16 0.05
N SER A 44 4.93 16.70 0.49
CA SER A 44 4.43 16.53 1.86
C SER A 44 4.10 15.07 2.19
N PHE A 45 3.62 14.31 1.20
CA PHE A 45 3.37 12.87 1.24
C PHE A 45 3.51 12.30 -0.18
N PRO A 46 3.68 10.98 -0.34
CA PRO A 46 4.02 10.01 0.71
C PRO A 46 5.44 10.22 1.26
N GLN A 47 5.62 9.97 2.56
CA GLN A 47 6.91 9.89 3.22
C GLN A 47 7.13 8.46 3.73
N TYR A 48 8.32 7.93 3.49
CA TYR A 48 8.56 6.50 3.69
C TYR A 48 9.56 6.21 4.82
N SER A 49 10.71 6.90 4.80
CA SER A 49 11.82 6.64 5.72
C SER A 49 12.86 7.76 5.66
N PRO A 50 13.58 8.05 6.76
CA PRO A 50 14.70 8.99 6.77
C PRO A 50 15.91 8.46 5.97
N ASN A 51 16.00 7.14 5.77
CA ASN A 51 17.05 6.47 4.99
C ASN A 51 16.58 6.18 3.57
N LEU A 52 17.54 6.00 2.64
CA LEU A 52 17.26 5.53 1.29
C LEU A 52 17.05 4.02 1.25
N HIS A 53 16.12 3.60 0.40
CA HIS A 53 15.76 2.21 0.15
C HIS A 53 15.49 1.98 -1.33
N PHE A 54 15.55 0.73 -1.77
CA PHE A 54 15.21 0.32 -3.14
C PHE A 54 14.00 -0.62 -3.12
N TYR A 55 12.97 -0.32 -3.92
CA TYR A 55 11.74 -1.09 -4.03
C TYR A 55 11.61 -1.72 -5.41
N ALA A 56 11.93 -3.02 -5.53
CA ALA A 56 11.92 -3.73 -6.81
C ALA A 56 10.49 -4.00 -7.31
N PHE A 57 10.22 -3.86 -8.61
CA PHE A 57 8.87 -4.09 -9.15
C PHE A 57 8.80 -4.82 -10.50
N ASP A 58 9.93 -5.00 -11.20
CA ASP A 58 10.01 -5.77 -12.45
C ASP A 58 11.40 -6.38 -12.61
N ILE A 59 11.45 -7.58 -13.19
CA ILE A 59 12.69 -8.22 -13.65
C ILE A 59 12.63 -8.37 -15.16
N LYS A 60 13.74 -8.05 -15.83
CA LYS A 60 13.98 -8.41 -17.22
C LYS A 60 15.25 -9.24 -17.34
N TYR A 61 15.35 -10.04 -18.39
CA TYR A 61 16.54 -10.82 -18.66
C TYR A 61 16.85 -10.87 -20.16
N ARG A 62 18.13 -11.12 -20.47
CA ARG A 62 18.63 -11.43 -21.82
C ARG A 62 19.34 -12.76 -21.78
N LEU A 63 19.09 -13.65 -22.74
CA LEU A 63 19.80 -14.92 -22.83
C LEU A 63 21.16 -14.74 -23.49
N GLN A 64 21.23 -13.93 -24.54
CA GLN A 64 22.45 -13.52 -25.21
C GLN A 64 22.59 -11.99 -25.21
N GLU A 65 23.80 -11.48 -25.42
CA GLU A 65 24.10 -10.03 -25.41
C GLU A 65 23.24 -9.22 -26.39
N LYS A 66 22.95 -9.81 -27.55
CA LYS A 66 22.19 -9.19 -28.65
C LYS A 66 20.67 -9.41 -28.56
N ASP A 67 20.19 -10.20 -27.61
CA ASP A 67 18.76 -10.47 -27.48
C ASP A 67 18.02 -9.26 -26.90
N ASP A 68 16.77 -9.08 -27.33
CA ASP A 68 15.85 -8.18 -26.66
C ASP A 68 15.58 -8.64 -25.23
N ALA A 69 15.44 -7.67 -24.32
CA ALA A 69 15.18 -7.97 -22.92
C ALA A 69 13.74 -8.46 -22.74
N VAL A 70 13.59 -9.72 -22.29
CA VAL A 70 12.30 -10.32 -21.97
C VAL A 70 11.91 -9.90 -20.56
N THR A 71 10.67 -9.43 -20.37
CA THR A 71 10.15 -9.07 -19.05
C THR A 71 9.48 -10.29 -18.43
N LEU A 72 9.82 -10.61 -17.18
CA LEU A 72 9.12 -11.66 -16.44
C LEU A 72 7.69 -11.25 -16.12
N THR A 73 6.81 -12.24 -15.95
CA THR A 73 5.49 -11.97 -15.40
C THR A 73 5.59 -11.47 -13.97
N PHE A 74 4.54 -10.82 -13.48
CA PHE A 74 4.51 -10.33 -12.10
C PHE A 74 4.76 -11.48 -11.10
N ASP A 75 4.08 -12.62 -11.29
CA ASP A 75 4.20 -13.78 -10.40
C ASP A 75 5.60 -14.39 -10.44
N ASP A 76 6.20 -14.53 -11.63
CA ASP A 76 7.55 -15.06 -11.77
C ASP A 76 8.58 -14.15 -11.08
N ALA A 77 8.47 -12.82 -11.29
CA ALA A 77 9.35 -11.85 -10.65
C ALA A 77 9.20 -11.86 -9.12
N THR A 78 7.96 -11.88 -8.62
CA THR A 78 7.67 -11.95 -7.17
C THR A 78 8.26 -13.22 -6.54
N SER A 79 8.12 -14.38 -7.19
CA SER A 79 8.68 -15.64 -6.69
C SER A 79 10.22 -15.61 -6.54
N ILE A 80 10.89 -14.78 -7.35
CA ILE A 80 12.34 -14.55 -7.24
C ILE A 80 12.63 -13.58 -6.10
N PHE A 81 11.90 -12.46 -6.02
CA PHE A 81 12.09 -11.46 -4.96
C PHE A 81 11.89 -12.05 -3.55
N GLU A 82 10.90 -12.92 -3.36
CA GLU A 82 10.62 -13.60 -2.09
C GLU A 82 11.80 -14.42 -1.56
N ARG A 83 12.68 -14.90 -2.45
CA ARG A 83 13.85 -15.72 -2.08
C ARG A 83 15.05 -14.87 -1.68
N ILE A 84 14.97 -13.55 -1.77
CA ILE A 84 16.08 -12.62 -1.48
C ILE A 84 15.83 -11.94 -0.13
N PRO A 85 16.53 -12.35 0.95
CA PRO A 85 16.34 -11.75 2.27
C PRO A 85 16.62 -10.24 2.26
N GLY A 86 15.70 -9.46 2.84
CA GLY A 86 15.85 -8.02 2.99
C GLY A 86 15.57 -7.19 1.73
N LEU A 87 15.24 -7.80 0.59
CA LEU A 87 14.81 -7.06 -0.59
C LEU A 87 13.37 -6.56 -0.41
N LEU A 88 13.17 -5.25 -0.52
CA LEU A 88 11.83 -4.67 -0.63
C LEU A 88 11.36 -4.76 -2.08
N TYR A 89 10.12 -5.20 -2.28
CA TYR A 89 9.55 -5.37 -3.61
C TYR A 89 8.04 -5.19 -3.64
N ALA A 90 7.51 -4.93 -4.83
CA ALA A 90 6.10 -4.75 -5.13
C ALA A 90 5.31 -6.04 -4.85
N ARG A 91 4.45 -5.98 -3.84
CA ARG A 91 3.41 -6.98 -3.56
C ARG A 91 2.08 -6.52 -4.15
N PRO A 92 1.19 -7.46 -4.54
CA PRO A 92 -0.13 -7.08 -5.03
C PRO A 92 -0.92 -6.50 -3.85
N ILE A 93 -1.38 -5.24 -3.94
CA ILE A 93 -2.28 -4.62 -2.94
C ILE A 93 -3.72 -5.12 -3.11
N ILE A 94 -4.11 -5.33 -4.37
CA ILE A 94 -5.39 -5.89 -4.78
C ILE A 94 -5.15 -6.70 -6.05
N ARG A 95 -5.89 -7.80 -6.21
CA ARG A 95 -5.81 -8.65 -7.40
C ARG A 95 -7.20 -9.13 -7.77
N GLY A 96 -7.50 -9.09 -9.07
CA GLY A 96 -8.79 -9.52 -9.59
C GLY A 96 -9.06 -9.02 -11.00
N PRO A 97 -10.31 -9.12 -11.46
CA PRO A 97 -10.74 -8.50 -12.70
C PRO A 97 -10.55 -6.97 -12.68
N LEU A 98 -10.48 -6.35 -13.86
CA LEU A 98 -10.17 -4.94 -13.98
C LEU A 98 -11.16 -4.05 -13.20
N ASP A 99 -12.46 -4.37 -13.22
CA ASP A 99 -13.50 -3.60 -12.51
C ASP A 99 -13.25 -3.55 -10.99
N LYS A 100 -12.89 -4.69 -10.39
CA LYS A 100 -12.48 -4.74 -8.98
C LYS A 100 -11.26 -3.86 -8.71
N VAL A 101 -10.23 -3.93 -9.55
CA VAL A 101 -8.99 -3.16 -9.33
C VAL A 101 -9.21 -1.66 -9.57
N THR A 102 -10.01 -1.28 -10.58
CA THR A 102 -10.35 0.13 -10.84
C THR A 102 -11.29 0.70 -9.80
N ALA A 103 -12.04 -0.12 -9.06
CA ALA A 103 -12.83 0.34 -7.93
C ALA A 103 -12.00 0.57 -6.64
N PHE A 104 -10.68 0.34 -6.66
CA PHE A 104 -9.83 0.59 -5.50
C PHE A 104 -9.83 2.08 -5.09
N ASP A 105 -10.02 2.32 -3.79
CA ASP A 105 -9.99 3.67 -3.22
C ASP A 105 -8.56 4.19 -3.07
N VAL A 106 -8.04 4.83 -4.12
CA VAL A 106 -6.72 5.47 -4.07
C VAL A 106 -6.73 6.78 -3.27
N GLU A 107 -7.89 7.43 -3.11
CA GLU A 107 -7.97 8.78 -2.55
C GLU A 107 -7.64 8.79 -1.06
N THR A 108 -8.02 7.72 -0.36
CA THR A 108 -7.76 7.58 1.08
C THR A 108 -6.70 6.53 1.42
N PHE A 109 -6.08 5.90 0.42
CA PHE A 109 -5.12 4.82 0.64
C PHE A 109 -3.79 5.33 1.22
N GLU A 110 -3.56 5.07 2.50
CA GLU A 110 -2.30 5.34 3.18
C GLU A 110 -1.19 4.39 2.72
N THR A 111 0.03 4.90 2.59
CA THR A 111 1.17 4.06 2.16
C THR A 111 1.47 2.97 3.18
N THR A 112 1.66 1.74 2.71
CA THR A 112 2.00 0.58 3.54
C THR A 112 3.51 0.38 3.73
N LEU A 113 4.34 1.23 3.13
CA LEU A 113 5.81 1.09 3.17
C LEU A 113 6.47 1.45 4.50
N PRO A 114 6.05 2.48 5.27
CA PRO A 114 6.75 2.88 6.48
C PRO A 114 6.94 1.74 7.50
N PRO A 115 5.93 0.89 7.81
CA PRO A 115 6.14 -0.28 8.67
C PRO A 115 7.22 -1.24 8.17
N LEU A 116 7.33 -1.46 6.85
CA LEU A 116 8.30 -2.39 6.25
C LEU A 116 9.75 -1.94 6.40
N VAL A 117 9.97 -0.66 6.67
CA VAL A 117 11.29 -0.04 6.85
C VAL A 117 11.53 0.43 8.28
N GLY A 118 10.76 -0.10 9.23
CA GLY A 118 10.93 0.14 10.67
C GLY A 118 10.27 1.42 11.19
N MET A 119 9.45 2.10 10.40
CA MET A 119 8.76 3.33 10.79
C MET A 119 7.32 3.11 11.30
N GLY A 120 6.91 1.84 11.52
CA GLY A 120 5.54 1.51 11.94
C GLY A 120 5.10 2.14 13.27
N ASN A 121 6.04 2.37 14.19
CA ASN A 121 5.79 3.00 15.49
C ASN A 121 5.72 4.54 15.43
N PHE A 122 5.89 5.13 14.25
CA PHE A 122 5.97 6.57 14.06
C PHE A 122 4.98 7.06 12.98
N PRO A 123 3.70 6.64 13.03
CA PRO A 123 2.75 6.90 11.93
C PRO A 123 2.60 8.40 11.67
N LEU A 124 2.55 8.74 10.38
CA LEU A 124 2.27 10.09 9.91
C LEU A 124 0.81 10.17 9.50
N LYS A 125 0.05 11.07 10.11
CA LYS A 125 -1.36 11.32 9.75
C LYS A 125 -1.45 11.85 8.32
N GLY A 126 -2.35 11.27 7.50
CA GLY A 126 -2.56 11.73 6.12
C GLY A 126 -1.38 11.41 5.21
N ASN A 127 -0.63 10.35 5.50
CA ASN A 127 0.47 9.90 4.67
C ASN A 127 -0.04 9.03 3.51
N TRP A 128 -0.87 9.63 2.66
CA TRP A 128 -1.47 8.95 1.53
C TRP A 128 -0.41 8.50 0.53
N SER A 129 -0.64 7.35 -0.06
CA SER A 129 0.14 6.89 -1.20
C SER A 129 -0.06 7.80 -2.41
N GLU A 130 0.93 7.84 -3.30
CA GLU A 130 0.77 8.49 -4.61
C GLU A 130 -0.36 7.83 -5.41
N GLY A 131 -0.48 6.51 -5.31
CA GLY A 131 -1.47 5.72 -6.03
C GLY A 131 -1.02 4.28 -6.30
N LEU A 132 -1.59 3.68 -7.34
CA LEU A 132 -1.34 2.31 -7.76
C LEU A 132 -0.82 2.22 -9.18
N VAL A 133 0.07 1.25 -9.39
CA VAL A 133 0.41 0.74 -10.73
C VAL A 133 -0.36 -0.56 -10.93
N VAL A 134 -1.27 -0.56 -11.90
CA VAL A 134 -2.08 -1.74 -12.24
C VAL A 134 -1.43 -2.43 -13.43
N LYS A 135 -1.06 -3.70 -13.27
CA LYS A 135 -0.46 -4.52 -14.32
C LYS A 135 -1.36 -5.72 -14.62
N HIS A 136 -1.47 -6.08 -15.90
CA HIS A 136 -2.08 -7.35 -16.27
C HIS A 136 -1.17 -8.51 -15.84
N SER A 137 -1.70 -9.53 -15.18
CA SER A 137 -0.92 -10.66 -14.64
C SER A 137 -0.09 -11.41 -15.68
N LYS A 138 -0.62 -11.52 -16.90
CA LYS A 138 0.06 -12.16 -18.05
C LYS A 138 1.04 -11.25 -18.81
N ARG A 139 1.23 -9.98 -18.39
CA ARG A 139 2.22 -9.10 -19.03
C ARG A 139 3.61 -9.73 -18.91
N GLY A 140 4.31 -9.88 -20.03
CA GLY A 140 5.60 -10.59 -20.08
C GLY A 140 5.51 -12.08 -20.41
N LYS A 141 4.29 -12.66 -20.46
CA LYS A 141 4.10 -14.05 -20.87
C LYS A 141 4.33 -14.20 -22.38
N ILE A 142 5.23 -15.09 -22.76
CA ILE A 142 5.54 -15.40 -24.17
C ILE A 142 4.28 -15.90 -24.87
N GLY A 143 4.02 -15.39 -26.08
CA GLY A 143 2.85 -15.75 -26.89
C GLY A 143 1.52 -15.21 -26.37
N TRP A 144 1.52 -14.31 -25.38
CA TRP A 144 0.32 -13.61 -24.92
C TRP A 144 0.32 -12.16 -25.39
N GLU A 145 -0.71 -11.78 -26.14
CA GLU A 145 -0.95 -10.41 -26.58
C GLU A 145 -2.23 -9.86 -25.97
N CYS A 146 -2.22 -8.58 -25.65
CA CYS A 146 -3.38 -7.84 -25.17
C CYS A 146 -3.73 -6.75 -26.18
N LYS A 147 -5.03 -6.60 -26.48
CA LYS A 147 -5.52 -5.52 -27.36
C LYS A 147 -5.55 -4.15 -26.69
N GLY A 148 -5.29 -4.06 -25.38
CA GLY A 148 -5.36 -2.83 -24.59
C GLY A 148 -4.11 -2.60 -23.73
N PRO A 149 -4.08 -1.50 -22.96
CA PRO A 149 -2.98 -1.21 -22.06
C PRO A 149 -2.84 -2.32 -21.01
N THR A 150 -1.63 -2.85 -20.86
CA THR A 150 -1.31 -3.90 -19.88
C THR A 150 -0.67 -3.35 -18.61
N ILE A 151 -0.44 -2.03 -18.58
CA ILE A 151 0.04 -1.28 -17.44
C ILE A 151 -0.62 0.10 -17.46
N ILE A 152 -1.23 0.48 -16.33
CA ILE A 152 -1.84 1.79 -16.12
C ILE A 152 -1.45 2.29 -14.72
N LYS A 153 -1.54 3.60 -14.52
CA LYS A 153 -1.29 4.24 -13.22
C LYS A 153 -2.55 4.97 -12.79
N ILE A 154 -2.95 4.79 -11.54
CA ILE A 154 -4.08 5.49 -10.92
C ILE A 154 -3.48 6.25 -9.74
N LYS A 155 -3.64 7.57 -9.68
CA LYS A 155 -3.06 8.42 -8.63
C LYS A 155 -4.14 9.17 -7.87
N CYS A 156 -3.97 9.38 -6.57
CA CYS A 156 -4.90 10.20 -5.80
C CYS A 156 -4.81 11.67 -6.23
N VAL A 157 -5.93 12.38 -6.14
CA VAL A 157 -6.03 13.80 -6.52
C VAL A 157 -5.10 14.65 -5.66
N ALA A 158 -5.08 14.38 -4.35
CA ALA A 158 -4.26 15.13 -3.40
C ALA A 158 -2.75 15.09 -3.77
N PHE A 159 -2.23 13.93 -4.19
CA PHE A 159 -0.84 13.83 -4.64
C PHE A 159 -0.61 14.60 -5.94
N GLN A 160 -1.52 14.45 -6.90
CA GLN A 160 -1.44 15.16 -8.18
C GLN A 160 -1.37 16.68 -7.95
N GLU A 161 -2.12 17.19 -6.98
CA GLU A 161 -2.17 18.62 -6.61
C GLU A 161 -0.87 19.17 -6.05
N ILE A 162 -0.18 18.41 -5.20
CA ILE A 162 1.05 18.85 -4.53
C ILE A 162 2.32 18.58 -5.33
N SER A 163 2.28 17.63 -6.27
CA SER A 163 3.45 17.27 -7.09
C SER A 163 3.95 18.49 -7.86
N THR A 164 5.21 18.84 -7.61
CA THR A 164 5.87 20.01 -8.22
C THR A 164 6.48 19.71 -9.60
N ASP A 165 6.44 18.46 -10.05
CA ASP A 165 7.05 18.03 -11.30
C ASP A 165 6.15 18.35 -12.50
N ARG A 166 6.49 19.44 -13.20
CA ARG A 166 5.81 19.90 -14.42
C ARG A 166 5.85 18.88 -15.57
N LYS A 167 6.74 17.88 -15.54
CA LYS A 167 6.82 16.82 -16.56
C LYS A 167 5.75 15.73 -16.39
N GLN A 168 5.04 15.70 -15.26
CA GLN A 168 4.01 14.68 -15.01
C GLN A 168 2.73 14.90 -15.82
N GLY A 169 2.66 15.96 -16.65
CA GLY A 169 1.58 16.20 -17.59
C GLY A 169 0.28 16.67 -16.90
N PRO A 170 -0.78 16.93 -17.68
CA PRO A 170 -2.09 17.29 -17.11
C PRO A 170 -2.63 16.17 -16.22
N ARG A 171 -3.20 16.57 -15.08
CA ARG A 171 -3.71 15.75 -13.97
C ARG A 171 -5.03 15.05 -14.30
N VAL A 172 -5.04 14.28 -15.39
CA VAL A 172 -6.24 13.58 -15.85
C VAL A 172 -6.08 12.10 -15.59
N ASP A 173 -6.90 11.57 -14.68
CA ASP A 173 -7.05 10.14 -14.47
C ASP A 173 -7.68 9.54 -15.75
N GLN A 174 -6.85 8.87 -16.55
CA GLN A 174 -7.27 8.27 -17.82
C GLN A 174 -8.39 7.24 -17.65
N MET A 175 -8.57 6.72 -16.43
CA MET A 175 -9.57 5.70 -16.11
C MET A 175 -10.72 6.25 -15.28
N GLU A 176 -10.85 7.56 -15.09
CA GLU A 176 -11.88 8.17 -14.23
C GLU A 176 -13.29 7.62 -14.52
N THR A 177 -13.71 7.62 -15.80
CA THR A 177 -15.03 7.08 -16.19
C THR A 177 -15.20 5.60 -15.82
N VAL A 178 -14.16 4.78 -16.03
CA VAL A 178 -14.18 3.35 -15.70
C VAL A 178 -14.21 3.14 -14.18
N ARG A 179 -13.46 3.95 -13.43
CA ARG A 179 -13.42 3.91 -11.97
C ARG A 179 -14.77 4.31 -11.39
N THR A 180 -15.35 5.43 -11.82
CA THR A 180 -16.68 5.88 -11.38
C THR A 180 -17.74 4.82 -11.66
N ALA A 181 -17.74 4.21 -12.85
CA ALA A 181 -18.66 3.11 -13.16
C ALA A 181 -18.43 1.87 -12.29
N SER A 182 -17.17 1.52 -12.03
CA SER A 182 -16.83 0.37 -11.18
C SER A 182 -17.23 0.59 -9.73
N ILE A 183 -16.92 1.77 -9.17
CA ILE A 183 -17.30 2.18 -7.80
C ILE A 183 -18.82 2.21 -7.67
N ALA A 184 -19.56 2.74 -8.65
CA ALA A 184 -21.03 2.74 -8.61
C ALA A 184 -21.61 1.32 -8.58
N LYS A 185 -20.94 0.34 -9.20
CA LYS A 185 -21.40 -1.06 -9.26
C LYS A 185 -21.00 -1.87 -8.03
N THR A 186 -19.76 -1.74 -7.55
CA THR A 186 -19.17 -2.63 -6.52
C THR A 186 -18.90 -1.94 -5.19
N GLY A 187 -19.11 -0.64 -5.10
CA GLY A 187 -18.55 0.19 -4.04
C GLY A 187 -17.02 0.29 -4.14
N HIS A 188 -16.45 1.10 -3.26
CA HIS A 188 -15.01 1.20 -3.09
C HIS A 188 -14.41 -0.15 -2.67
N GLN A 189 -13.34 -0.54 -3.34
CA GLN A 189 -12.56 -1.72 -2.98
C GLN A 189 -11.36 -1.28 -2.13
N LEU A 190 -11.02 -2.11 -1.15
CA LEU A 190 -9.90 -1.90 -0.24
C LEU A 190 -8.76 -2.87 -0.57
N ALA A 191 -7.62 -2.65 0.08
CA ALA A 191 -6.50 -3.58 0.00
C ALA A 191 -6.91 -4.95 0.57
N GLU A 192 -6.39 -6.01 -0.03
CA GLU A 192 -6.53 -7.36 0.54
C GLU A 192 -5.75 -7.41 1.85
N ILE A 193 -6.37 -7.86 2.95
CA ILE A 193 -5.80 -7.76 4.29
C ILE A 193 -4.42 -8.44 4.43
N SER A 194 -4.24 -9.56 3.74
CA SER A 194 -2.98 -10.33 3.68
C SER A 194 -1.83 -9.58 3.00
N THR A 195 -2.12 -8.48 2.31
CA THR A 195 -1.14 -7.65 1.61
C THR A 195 -0.65 -6.51 2.49
N VAL A 196 -1.48 -6.09 3.45
CA VAL A 196 -1.18 -5.06 4.45
C VAL A 196 -0.53 -5.69 5.67
N ILE A 197 -1.09 -6.78 6.18
CA ILE A 197 -0.61 -7.50 7.36
C ILE A 197 0.21 -8.70 6.91
N GLN A 198 1.53 -8.59 7.08
CA GLN A 198 2.48 -9.61 6.62
C GLN A 198 2.86 -10.61 7.71
N ASP A 199 2.77 -10.21 8.98
CA ASP A 199 2.99 -11.12 10.08
C ASP A 199 1.82 -12.11 10.16
N LYS A 200 2.14 -13.40 10.17
CA LYS A 200 1.13 -14.46 10.07
C LYS A 200 0.19 -14.47 11.28
N GLU A 201 0.74 -14.29 12.48
CA GLU A 201 -0.06 -14.28 13.71
C GLU A 201 -0.98 -13.05 13.75
N GLN A 202 -0.47 -11.88 13.35
CA GLN A 202 -1.29 -10.68 13.21
C GLN A 202 -2.37 -10.82 12.14
N LEU A 203 -2.07 -11.49 11.02
CA LEU A 203 -3.04 -11.73 9.95
C LEU A 203 -4.16 -12.65 10.42
N GLU A 204 -3.82 -13.77 11.07
CA GLU A 204 -4.80 -14.70 11.64
C GLU A 204 -5.67 -14.00 12.70
N ALA A 205 -5.06 -13.19 13.57
CA ALA A 205 -5.78 -12.40 14.55
C ALA A 205 -6.72 -11.36 13.91
N ALA A 206 -6.27 -10.67 12.86
CA ALA A 206 -7.08 -9.67 12.18
C ALA A 206 -8.24 -10.31 11.42
N LEU A 207 -8.06 -11.49 10.83
CA LEU A 207 -9.15 -12.28 10.25
C LEU A 207 -10.15 -12.71 11.32
N HIS A 208 -9.67 -13.19 12.47
CA HIS A 208 -10.54 -13.54 13.59
C HIS A 208 -11.34 -12.33 14.10
N LEU A 209 -10.71 -11.15 14.23
CA LEU A 209 -11.41 -9.90 14.56
C LEU A 209 -12.53 -9.58 13.56
N LEU A 210 -12.32 -9.81 12.27
CA LEU A 210 -13.34 -9.58 11.24
C LEU A 210 -14.54 -10.52 11.39
N ASP A 211 -14.35 -11.74 11.90
CA ASP A 211 -15.45 -12.67 12.19
C ASP A 211 -16.40 -12.13 13.28
N HIS A 212 -15.94 -11.22 14.15
CA HIS A 212 -16.81 -10.54 15.11
C HIS A 212 -17.70 -9.45 14.46
N VAL A 213 -17.42 -9.03 13.23
CA VAL A 213 -18.20 -8.02 12.50
C VAL A 213 -19.40 -8.70 11.83
N THR A 214 -20.50 -8.84 12.57
CA THR A 214 -21.71 -9.54 12.11
C THR A 214 -22.94 -8.65 12.04
N VAL A 215 -23.93 -9.06 11.24
CA VAL A 215 -25.26 -8.40 11.16
C VAL A 215 -25.95 -8.37 12.52
N ASN A 216 -25.78 -9.42 13.34
CA ASN A 216 -26.36 -9.46 14.69
C ASN A 216 -25.73 -8.38 15.58
N ARG A 217 -24.41 -8.18 15.46
CA ARG A 217 -23.72 -7.13 16.20
C ARG A 217 -24.16 -5.74 15.74
N LEU A 218 -24.31 -5.52 14.44
CA LEU A 218 -24.87 -4.28 13.91
C LEU A 218 -26.27 -4.00 14.48
N LYS A 219 -27.16 -5.00 14.50
CA LYS A 219 -28.49 -4.86 15.11
C LYS A 219 -28.41 -4.51 16.60
N ASN A 220 -27.50 -5.11 17.35
CA ASN A 220 -27.29 -4.80 18.76
C ASN A 220 -26.81 -3.36 18.96
N VAL A 221 -25.87 -2.88 18.15
CA VAL A 221 -25.37 -1.49 18.19
C VAL A 221 -26.50 -0.51 17.87
N VAL A 222 -27.26 -0.75 16.80
CA VAL A 222 -28.42 0.08 16.43
C VAL A 222 -29.47 0.08 17.54
N SER A 223 -29.75 -1.08 18.16
CA SER A 223 -30.69 -1.18 19.27
C SER A 223 -30.25 -0.41 20.51
N LYS A 224 -28.94 -0.34 20.80
CA LYS A 224 -28.39 0.44 21.92
C LYS A 224 -28.48 1.95 21.68
N LEU A 225 -28.39 2.39 20.43
CA LEU A 225 -28.50 3.79 20.03
C LEU A 225 -29.95 4.31 20.05
N GLY A 226 -30.92 3.43 19.79
CA GLY A 226 -32.32 3.82 19.59
C GLY A 226 -32.54 4.51 18.24
N SER A 227 -33.76 5.02 17.99
CA SER A 227 -34.13 5.63 16.71
C SER A 227 -33.74 7.11 16.58
N ASP A 228 -33.56 7.80 17.71
CA ASP A 228 -33.38 9.26 17.75
C ASP A 228 -32.18 9.79 16.94
N PRO A 229 -30.98 9.15 16.99
CA PRO A 229 -29.83 9.61 16.20
C PRO A 229 -30.03 9.47 14.68
N PHE A 230 -30.89 8.53 14.26
CA PHE A 230 -31.20 8.30 12.85
C PHE A 230 -32.28 9.25 12.35
N THR A 231 -33.27 9.57 13.18
CA THR A 231 -34.33 10.52 12.83
C THR A 231 -33.86 11.97 12.86
N SER A 232 -32.85 12.28 13.66
CA SER A 232 -32.23 13.61 13.75
C SER A 232 -31.08 13.83 12.77
N GLU A 233 -30.75 12.83 11.94
CA GLU A 233 -29.60 12.86 11.01
C GLU A 233 -28.25 13.18 11.69
N THR A 234 -28.14 12.95 13.00
CA THR A 234 -26.89 13.19 13.76
C THR A 234 -25.92 12.03 13.68
N MET A 235 -26.37 10.85 13.24
CA MET A 235 -25.57 9.65 13.07
C MET A 235 -25.12 9.49 11.61
N THR A 236 -23.81 9.53 11.35
CA THR A 236 -23.28 9.22 10.02
C THR A 236 -22.98 7.73 9.86
N PRO A 237 -22.87 7.21 8.63
CA PRO A 237 -22.39 5.84 8.40
C PRO A 237 -21.01 5.57 8.99
N ALA A 238 -20.12 6.58 9.02
CA ALA A 238 -18.79 6.45 9.59
C ALA A 238 -18.82 6.32 11.12
N ASP A 239 -19.72 7.05 11.78
CA ASP A 239 -19.92 6.96 13.23
C ASP A 239 -20.48 5.58 13.60
N LEU A 240 -21.49 5.11 12.86
CA LEU A 240 -22.07 3.78 13.07
C LEU A 240 -21.05 2.66 12.82
N ALA A 241 -20.23 2.77 11.76
CA ALA A 241 -19.15 1.83 11.49
C ALA A 241 -18.11 1.82 12.62
N SER A 242 -17.78 3.00 13.17
CA SER A 242 -16.86 3.12 14.31
C SER A 242 -17.41 2.46 15.56
N LEU A 243 -18.70 2.63 15.86
CA LEU A 243 -19.36 1.97 16.99
C LEU A 243 -19.43 0.45 16.82
N LEU A 244 -19.72 -0.03 15.61
CA LEU A 244 -19.68 -1.46 15.29
C LEU A 244 -18.27 -2.03 15.47
N ALA A 245 -17.25 -1.34 14.97
CA ALA A 245 -15.85 -1.75 15.12
C ALA A 245 -15.42 -1.79 16.60
N GLN A 246 -15.82 -0.80 17.40
CA GLN A 246 -15.54 -0.78 18.84
C GLN A 246 -16.22 -1.94 19.58
N ASP A 247 -17.49 -2.23 19.27
CA ASP A 247 -18.22 -3.36 19.88
C ASP A 247 -17.61 -4.71 19.47
N ALA A 248 -17.18 -4.86 18.21
CA ALA A 248 -16.50 -6.05 17.72
C ALA A 248 -15.13 -6.24 18.38
N LEU A 249 -14.32 -5.18 18.44
CA LEU A 249 -13.01 -5.17 19.08
C LEU A 249 -13.11 -5.53 20.57
N LYS A 250 -14.11 -4.98 21.28
CA LYS A 250 -14.34 -5.27 22.69
C LYS A 250 -14.58 -6.75 22.96
N ASP A 251 -15.31 -7.44 22.10
CA ASP A 251 -15.54 -8.89 22.25
C ASP A 251 -14.32 -9.69 21.85
N PHE A 252 -13.67 -9.36 20.73
CA PHE A 252 -12.42 -9.99 20.31
C PHE A 252 -11.36 -9.96 21.43
N LEU A 253 -11.20 -8.82 22.11
CA LEU A 253 -10.24 -8.66 23.20
C LEU A 253 -10.53 -9.52 24.45
N LYS A 254 -11.73 -10.11 24.58
CA LYS A 254 -11.99 -11.07 25.66
C LYS A 254 -11.39 -12.44 25.38
N GLU A 255 -11.14 -12.74 24.12
CA GLU A 255 -10.69 -14.04 23.62
C GLU A 255 -9.24 -13.99 23.10
N ALA A 256 -8.77 -12.80 22.72
CA ALA A 256 -7.43 -12.58 22.21
C ALA A 256 -6.35 -12.79 23.27
N ASP A 257 -5.27 -13.49 22.90
CA ASP A 257 -4.05 -13.60 23.69
C ASP A 257 -3.37 -12.21 23.79
N ASP A 258 -2.92 -11.83 24.99
CA ASP A 258 -2.20 -10.58 25.25
C ASP A 258 -1.00 -10.38 24.30
N ASN A 259 -0.35 -11.47 23.86
CA ASN A 259 0.80 -11.41 22.95
C ASN A 259 0.45 -10.88 21.55
N ILE A 260 -0.79 -11.09 21.09
CA ILE A 260 -1.28 -10.61 19.78
C ILE A 260 -1.51 -9.11 19.82
N VAL A 261 -2.02 -8.60 20.95
CA VAL A 261 -2.30 -7.17 21.16
C VAL A 261 -1.00 -6.37 21.36
N VAL A 262 -0.06 -6.95 22.11
CA VAL A 262 1.21 -6.30 22.48
C VAL A 262 2.22 -6.24 21.33
N LYS A 263 2.23 -7.22 20.41
CA LYS A 263 3.09 -7.16 19.20
C LYS A 263 2.76 -5.97 18.29
N THR A 264 1.57 -5.39 18.39
CA THR A 264 1.16 -4.18 17.66
C THR A 264 1.68 -2.89 18.33
N THR A 265 2.14 -2.94 19.59
CA THR A 265 2.64 -1.77 20.34
C THR A 265 4.10 -1.88 20.81
N ILE A 266 4.81 -3.00 20.60
CA ILE A 266 6.14 -3.17 21.20
C ILE A 266 7.19 -3.65 20.19
N ALA A 267 7.92 -2.67 19.65
CA ALA A 267 9.36 -2.79 19.42
C ALA A 267 10.04 -1.46 19.78
N THR A 268 9.81 -0.95 20.99
CA THR A 268 10.80 -0.09 21.66
C THR A 268 11.99 -0.97 22.04
N ARG A 269 12.87 -1.24 21.07
CA ARG A 269 14.24 -1.61 21.45
C ARG A 269 14.83 -0.38 22.16
N ARG A 270 15.17 -0.60 23.43
CA ARG A 270 16.08 0.25 24.20
C ARG A 270 17.36 0.51 23.41
#